data_AF-A0A948CCV7-F1
#
_entry.id   AF-A0A948CCV7-F1
#
_cell.length_a   1.000
_cell.length_b   1.000
_cell.length_c   1.000
_cell.angle_alpha   90.00
_cell.angle_beta   90.00
_cell.angle_gamma   90.00
#
_symmetry.space_group_name_H-M   'P 1'
#
loop_
_entity.id
_entity.type
_entity.pdbx_description
1 polymer ?
#
loop_
_entity_poly.entity_id
_entity_poly.type
_entity_poly.pdbx_seq_one_letter_code
_entity_poly.pdbx_strand_id
1 'polypeptide(L)' 'LGTRITGGGFGGSAIALLPADRVDAVRRAVDTAYAEAGFRAPRHLDAPASAAARVVEASG' A
#
# COMPACT_ATOMS: atom_id res chain seq x y z
N LEU A 1 2.30 -1.90 16.31
CA LEU A 1 2.59 -1.88 14.85
C LEU A 1 2.36 -3.29 14.32
N GLY A 2 2.00 -3.43 13.05
CA GLY A 2 1.69 -4.75 12.48
C GLY A 2 1.35 -4.69 11.00
N THR A 3 1.27 -5.86 10.39
CA THR A 3 0.98 -6.02 8.96
C THR A 3 -0.09 -7.10 8.74
N ARG A 4 -0.87 -6.97 7.67
CA ARG A 4 -1.82 -8.02 7.22
C ARG A 4 -2.18 -7.86 5.75
N ILE A 5 -2.64 -8.96 5.14
CA ILE A 5 -3.38 -8.93 3.86
C ILE A 5 -4.70 -8.17 4.02
N THR A 6 -5.09 -7.41 2.99
CA THR A 6 -6.38 -6.68 2.94
C THR A 6 -7.19 -7.07 1.70
N GLY A 7 -8.52 -7.08 1.81
CA GLY A 7 -9.40 -7.67 0.80
C GLY A 7 -9.57 -9.19 0.97
N GLY A 8 -9.93 -9.88 -0.12
CA GLY A 8 -10.30 -11.31 -0.10
C GLY A 8 -9.14 -12.32 -0.13
N GLY A 9 -7.89 -11.89 -0.37
CA GLY A 9 -6.71 -12.76 -0.42
C GLY A 9 -6.34 -13.29 -1.81
N PHE A 10 -5.51 -14.35 -1.84
CA PHE A 10 -4.93 -14.98 -3.06
C PHE A 10 -4.13 -14.02 -3.97
N GLY A 11 -3.66 -12.93 -3.39
CA GLY A 11 -3.03 -11.81 -4.08
C GLY A 11 -3.57 -10.49 -3.54
N GLY A 12 -3.45 -9.43 -4.34
CA GLY A 12 -3.96 -8.11 -3.99
C GLY A 12 -2.95 -7.27 -3.21
N SER A 13 -3.38 -6.71 -2.08
CA SER A 13 -2.61 -5.74 -1.29
C SER A 13 -2.43 -6.21 0.15
N ALA A 14 -1.32 -5.77 0.76
CA ALA A 14 -1.12 -5.81 2.19
C ALA A 14 -1.09 -4.39 2.75
N ILE A 15 -1.47 -4.24 4.01
CA ILE A 15 -1.35 -2.97 4.75
C ILE A 15 -0.37 -3.16 5.91
N ALA A 16 0.42 -2.12 6.19
CA ALA A 16 1.37 -2.10 7.29
C ALA A 16 1.21 -0.78 8.06
N LEU A 17 1.08 -0.88 9.38
CA LEU A 17 1.16 0.29 10.26
C LEU A 17 2.61 0.46 10.69
N LEU A 18 3.22 1.59 10.32
CA LEU A 18 4.64 1.88 10.49
C LEU A 18 4.84 3.28 11.09
N PRO A 19 5.95 3.53 11.79
CA PRO A 19 6.43 4.88 12.04
C PRO A 19 6.70 5.61 10.71
N ALA A 20 6.35 6.89 10.64
CA ALA A 20 6.39 7.66 9.40
C ALA A 20 7.79 7.75 8.79
N ASP A 21 8.82 7.90 9.63
CA ASP A 21 10.24 7.95 9.26
C ASP A 21 10.77 6.61 8.72
N ARG A 22 10.02 5.52 8.87
CA ARG A 22 10.42 4.18 8.41
C ARG A 22 9.77 3.77 7.08
N VAL A 23 8.83 4.55 6.54
CA VAL A 23 8.06 4.18 5.34
C VAL A 23 8.98 3.89 4.15
N ASP A 24 9.89 4.79 3.80
CA ASP A 24 10.76 4.61 2.63
C ASP A 24 11.76 3.47 2.78
N ALA A 25 12.24 3.24 4.00
CA ALA A 25 13.12 2.11 4.29
C ALA A 25 12.39 0.77 4.08
N VAL A 26 11.13 0.69 4.52
CA VAL A 26 10.31 -0.51 4.33
C VAL A 26 9.93 -0.70 2.86
N ARG A 27 9.57 0.36 2.13
CA ARG A 27 9.30 0.28 0.67
C ARG A 27 10.47 -0.33 -0.08
N ARG A 28 11.69 0.19 0.13
CA ARG A 28 12.91 -0.36 -0.50
C ARG A 28 13.15 -1.81 -0.14
N ALA A 29 13.00 -2.18 1.14
CA ALA A 29 13.20 -3.56 1.58
C ALA A 29 12.19 -4.51 0.91
N VAL A 30 10.94 -4.10 0.76
CA VAL A 30 9.91 -4.87 0.04
C VAL A 30 10.24 -4.99 -1.44
N ASP A 31 10.68 -3.91 -2.09
CA ASP A 31 11.09 -3.93 -3.50
C ASP A 31 12.26 -4.90 -3.74
N THR A 32 13.30 -4.85 -2.90
CA THR A 32 14.44 -5.77 -2.96
C THR A 32 13.98 -7.21 -2.76
N ALA A 33 13.17 -7.50 -1.74
CA ALA A 33 12.69 -8.85 -1.49
C ALA A 33 11.84 -9.40 -2.66
N TYR A 34 11.01 -8.57 -3.29
CA TYR A 34 10.24 -8.96 -4.47
C TYR A 34 11.14 -9.28 -5.66
N ALA A 35 12.17 -8.47 -5.90
CA ALA A 35 13.13 -8.67 -6.98
C ALA A 35 13.96 -9.95 -6.77
N GLU A 36 14.47 -10.18 -5.56
CA GLU A 36 15.23 -11.38 -5.19
C GLU A 36 14.40 -12.65 -5.33
N ALA A 37 13.09 -12.58 -5.04
CA ALA A 37 12.16 -13.68 -5.23
C ALA A 37 11.69 -13.87 -6.69
N GLY A 38 12.13 -13.01 -7.63
CA GLY A 38 11.71 -13.07 -9.03
C GLY A 38 10.24 -12.68 -9.26
N PHE A 39 9.63 -11.96 -8.32
CA PHE A 39 8.26 -11.49 -8.43
C PHE A 39 8.17 -10.19 -9.24
N ARG A 40 6.98 -9.94 -9.79
CA ARG A 40 6.69 -8.63 -10.40
C ARG A 40 6.78 -7.53 -9.35
N ALA A 41 7.48 -6.44 -9.68
CA ALA A 41 7.67 -5.30 -8.80
C ALA A 41 6.34 -4.85 -8.16
N PRO A 42 6.31 -4.63 -6.84
CA PRO A 42 5.11 -4.19 -6.14
C PRO A 42 4.82 -2.72 -6.41
N ARG A 43 3.62 -2.27 -6.05
CA ARG A 43 3.27 -0.84 -6.02
C ARG A 43 2.93 -0.45 -4.60
N HIS A 44 3.37 0.74 -4.20
CA HIS A 44 3.12 1.30 -2.88
C HIS A 44 2.12 2.44 -2.97
N LEU A 45 1.21 2.51 -2.01
CA LEU A 45 0.20 3.55 -1.90
C LEU A 45 0.23 4.11 -0.49
N ASP A 46 0.20 5.44 -0.36
CA ASP A 46 -0.12 6.07 0.91
C ASP A 46 -1.63 6.05 1.10
N ALA A 47 -2.08 5.60 2.28
CA ALA A 47 -3.49 5.34 2.55
C ALA A 47 -4.01 6.19 3.72
N PRO A 48 -4.11 7.53 3.56
CA PRO A 48 -4.79 8.35 4.54
C PRO A 48 -6.28 7.98 4.59
N ALA A 49 -6.88 8.05 5.78
CA ALA A 49 -8.33 7.93 5.91
C ALA A 49 -9.00 9.06 5.10
N SER A 50 -9.97 8.71 4.26
CA SER A 50 -10.63 9.65 3.35
C SER A 50 -12.15 9.57 3.49
N ALA A 51 -12.83 10.60 2.97
CA ALA A 51 -14.28 10.70 3.02
C ALA A 51 -14.96 9.62 2.16
N ALA A 52 -16.18 9.26 2.54
CA ALA A 52 -17.07 8.46 1.71
C ALA A 52 -17.47 9.20 0.43
N ALA A 53 -18.14 8.47 -0.49
CA ALA A 53 -18.62 9.04 -1.74
C ALA A 53 -19.63 10.19 -1.51
N ARG A 54 -19.59 11.18 -2.39
CA ARG A 54 -20.56 12.30 -2.47
C ARG A 54 -20.74 12.71 -3.93
N VAL A 55 -21.86 13.36 -4.24
CA VAL A 55 -22.04 14.00 -5.56
C VAL A 55 -21.05 15.15 -5.68
N VAL A 56 -20.37 15.22 -6.82
CA VAL A 56 -19.51 16.35 -7.18
C VAL A 56 -20.16 17.04 -8.37
N GLU A 57 -20.35 18.35 -8.25
CA GLU A 57 -20.75 19.17 -9.40
C GLU A 57 -19.64 19.07 -10.45
N ALA A 58 -19.98 18.79 -11.69
CA ALA A 58 -19.01 18.78 -12.76
C ALA A 58 -18.53 20.22 -12.99
N SER A 59 -17.24 20.47 -12.79
CA SER A 59 -16.63 21.71 -13.29
C SER A 59 -16.76 21.70 -14.81
N GLY A 60 -17.56 22.63 -15.35
CA GLY A 60 -17.60 22.93 -16.78
C GLY A 60 -16.28 23.48 -17.29
#